data_AF-A0A957M660-F1
#
_entry.id   AF-A0A957M660-F1
#
_cell.length_a   1.000
_cell.length_b   1.000
_cell.length_c   1.000
_cell.angle_alpha   90.00
_cell.angle_beta   90.00
_cell.angle_gamma   90.00
#
_symmetry.space_group_name_H-M   'P 1'
#
loop_
_entity.id
_entity.type
_entity.pdbx_description
1 polymer ?
#
loop_
_entity_poly.entity_id
_entity_poly.type
_entity_poly.pdbx_seq_one_letter_code
_entity_poly.pdbx_strand_id
1 'polypeptide(L)'
;DLEAYDGEDSACVEAARAFVAGWTQRIQQSNSYAGLYALACNPPIARYGDLAPAPDAVWFAAWTRQSYDPAVTVNDLPASCLPPALWNQSQRIRQYAGSHDETWGGVTLEIDSNVLDGIVADLAGVVEPPVTVIVETPQLSPAYDTDDPCASGWHRYTNVRGQPAYLSPAQPLGGTVPPLNYAIWQPTLPVTGTWRIEALIPSHGTVEWPCLNQTLSADTRGARYTVYGLDGAATSVQDQLPLNDDWLRLGSFQLAAGDGGQVYLDAAVADAPVHVSFSAMRFTLEFEGVLPERLYLPHVRR
;
A
#
# COMPACT_ATOMS: atom_id res chain seq x y z
N ASP A 1 0.35 19.76 -16.41
CA ASP A 1 -0.19 19.57 -17.77
C ASP A 1 -0.86 20.86 -18.18
N LEU A 2 -0.52 21.36 -19.36
CA LEU A 2 -1.13 22.52 -19.99
C LEU A 2 -1.36 22.22 -21.47
N GLU A 3 -2.57 21.76 -21.75
CA GLU A 3 -3.03 21.47 -23.10
C GLU A 3 -3.12 22.73 -23.97
N ALA A 4 -3.36 22.52 -25.27
CA ALA A 4 -3.54 23.58 -26.25
C ALA A 4 -4.52 24.67 -25.78
N TYR A 5 -4.11 25.92 -25.89
CA TYR A 5 -4.94 27.09 -25.60
C TYR A 5 -4.66 28.19 -26.63
N ASP A 6 -5.47 29.26 -26.63
CA ASP A 6 -5.27 30.39 -27.55
C ASP A 6 -4.00 31.19 -27.17
N GLY A 7 -2.93 31.02 -27.94
CA GLY A 7 -1.64 31.69 -27.75
C GLY A 7 -1.60 33.15 -28.22
N GLU A 8 -2.64 33.62 -28.91
CA GLU A 8 -2.82 34.99 -29.40
C GLU A 8 -3.68 35.84 -28.44
N ASP A 9 -4.49 35.19 -27.58
CA ASP A 9 -5.20 35.87 -26.50
C ASP A 9 -4.26 36.12 -25.31
N SER A 10 -3.95 37.39 -25.07
CA SER A 10 -3.07 37.80 -23.97
C SER A 10 -3.61 37.41 -22.59
N ALA A 11 -4.94 37.37 -22.39
CA ALA A 11 -5.52 36.94 -21.12
C ALA A 11 -5.29 35.44 -20.89
N CYS A 12 -5.41 34.61 -21.93
CA CYS A 12 -5.11 33.18 -21.84
C CYS A 12 -3.62 32.93 -21.58
N VAL A 13 -2.74 33.65 -22.27
CA VAL A 13 -1.29 33.55 -22.05
C VAL A 13 -0.89 33.94 -20.63
N GLU A 14 -1.40 35.06 -20.11
CA GLU A 14 -1.09 35.50 -18.74
C GLU A 14 -1.63 34.52 -17.68
N ALA A 15 -2.85 34.01 -17.87
CA ALA A 15 -3.41 33.00 -16.97
C ALA A 15 -2.57 31.71 -16.95
N ALA A 16 -2.16 31.23 -18.13
CA ALA A 16 -1.29 30.06 -18.26
C ALA A 16 0.09 30.28 -17.61
N ARG A 17 0.72 31.44 -17.84
CA ARG A 17 2.00 31.79 -17.19
C ARG A 17 1.88 31.83 -15.67
N ALA A 18 0.82 32.44 -15.15
CA ALA A 18 0.58 32.51 -13.71
C ALA A 18 0.39 31.11 -13.09
N PHE A 19 -0.36 30.24 -13.77
CA PHE A 19 -0.53 28.84 -13.35
C PHE A 19 0.80 28.09 -13.30
N VAL A 20 1.61 28.15 -14.37
CA VAL A 20 2.91 27.46 -14.43
C VAL A 20 3.88 27.99 -13.37
N ALA A 21 3.90 29.30 -13.13
CA ALA A 21 4.75 29.91 -12.10
C ALA A 21 4.34 29.43 -10.69
N GLY A 22 3.05 29.42 -10.36
CA GLY A 22 2.54 28.96 -9.07
C GLY A 22 2.78 27.46 -8.84
N TRP A 23 2.57 26.63 -9.88
CA TRP A 23 2.88 25.21 -9.85
C TRP A 23 4.36 24.95 -9.56
N THR A 24 5.23 25.58 -10.35
CA THR A 24 6.68 25.45 -10.22
C THR A 24 7.15 25.84 -8.83
N GLN A 25 6.68 26.99 -8.32
CA GLN A 25 7.01 27.45 -6.98
C GLN A 25 6.61 26.43 -5.91
N ARG A 26 5.38 25.88 -5.98
CA ARG A 26 4.88 24.95 -4.95
C ARG A 26 5.66 23.64 -4.91
N ILE A 27 6.00 23.10 -6.09
CA ILE A 27 6.74 21.83 -6.22
C ILE A 27 8.20 21.99 -5.78
N GLN A 28 8.86 23.08 -6.16
CA GLN A 28 10.24 23.33 -5.70
C GLN A 28 10.31 23.56 -4.18
N GLN A 29 9.28 24.19 -3.58
CA GLN A 29 9.17 24.31 -2.12
C GLN A 29 8.99 22.97 -1.39
N SER A 30 8.56 21.90 -2.07
CA SER A 30 8.53 20.55 -1.48
C SER A 30 9.83 19.76 -1.69
N ASN A 31 10.92 20.41 -2.13
CA ASN A 31 12.18 19.76 -2.51
C ASN A 31 11.97 18.72 -3.63
N SER A 32 11.15 19.06 -4.62
CA SER A 32 10.87 18.22 -5.78
C SER A 32 11.10 19.00 -7.08
N TYR A 33 11.35 18.30 -8.19
CA TYR A 33 11.55 18.92 -9.50
C TYR A 33 10.21 19.18 -10.20
N ALA A 34 10.01 20.40 -10.71
CA ALA A 34 8.80 20.81 -11.41
C ALA A 34 8.87 20.49 -12.91
N GLY A 35 8.06 19.54 -13.35
CA GLY A 35 7.85 19.26 -14.78
C GLY A 35 6.70 20.07 -15.39
N LEU A 36 6.82 20.47 -16.65
CA LEU A 36 5.76 21.08 -17.44
C LEU A 36 5.48 20.28 -18.71
N TYR A 37 4.23 19.83 -18.89
CA TYR A 37 3.75 19.40 -20.21
C TYR A 37 3.05 20.53 -20.95
N ALA A 38 3.37 20.74 -22.22
CA ALA A 38 2.70 21.71 -23.11
C ALA A 38 2.98 21.46 -24.61
N LEU A 39 2.34 22.22 -25.49
CA LEU A 39 2.67 22.20 -26.93
C LEU A 39 4.08 22.76 -27.20
N ALA A 40 4.81 22.16 -28.14
CA ALA A 40 6.14 22.64 -28.49
C ALA A 40 6.11 23.98 -29.26
N CYS A 41 5.14 24.17 -30.15
CA CYS A 41 5.23 25.23 -31.17
C CYS A 41 4.15 26.31 -31.08
N ASN A 42 2.90 25.97 -30.72
CA ASN A 42 1.81 26.95 -30.75
C ASN A 42 0.72 26.68 -29.70
N PRO A 43 0.72 27.40 -28.57
CA PRO A 43 1.75 28.33 -28.13
C PRO A 43 3.07 27.58 -27.81
N PRO A 44 4.25 28.19 -28.07
CA PRO A 44 5.52 27.51 -27.84
C PRO A 44 5.86 27.42 -26.36
N ILE A 45 6.20 26.22 -25.88
CA ILE A 45 6.65 25.96 -24.51
C ILE A 45 7.83 26.83 -24.07
N ALA A 46 8.64 27.30 -25.03
CA ALA A 46 9.75 28.24 -24.79
C ALA A 46 9.32 29.51 -24.03
N ARG A 47 8.04 29.90 -24.12
CA ARG A 47 7.51 31.03 -23.35
C ARG A 47 7.67 30.83 -21.84
N TYR A 48 7.73 29.62 -21.31
CA TYR A 48 7.84 29.41 -19.86
C TYR A 48 9.28 29.34 -19.34
N GLY A 49 10.27 29.39 -20.22
CA GLY A 49 11.69 29.27 -19.86
C GLY A 49 12.25 30.49 -19.13
N ASP A 50 11.53 31.62 -19.15
CA ASP A 50 11.91 32.88 -18.50
C ASP A 50 11.18 33.15 -17.17
N LEU A 51 10.33 32.22 -16.72
CA LEU A 51 9.63 32.35 -15.46
C LEU A 51 10.58 32.31 -14.25
N ALA A 52 10.13 32.89 -13.14
CA ALA A 52 10.86 32.90 -11.87
C ALA A 52 9.96 32.37 -10.73
N PRO A 53 10.12 31.11 -10.29
CA PRO A 53 11.00 30.09 -10.86
C PRO A 53 10.51 29.51 -12.20
N ALA A 54 11.44 29.05 -13.04
CA ALA A 54 11.15 28.32 -14.26
C ALA A 54 11.01 26.81 -13.98
N PRO A 55 10.23 26.07 -14.80
CA PRO A 55 10.17 24.62 -14.72
C PRO A 55 11.55 23.97 -14.84
N ASP A 56 11.79 22.91 -14.05
CA ASP A 56 13.06 22.17 -14.04
C ASP A 56 13.20 21.23 -15.24
N ALA A 57 12.08 20.73 -15.78
CA ALA A 57 12.05 19.87 -16.96
C ALA A 57 10.77 20.07 -17.77
N VAL A 58 10.79 19.69 -19.03
CA VAL A 58 9.67 19.83 -19.96
C VAL A 58 9.33 18.54 -20.68
N TRP A 59 8.04 18.31 -20.88
CA TRP A 59 7.48 17.29 -21.74
C TRP A 59 6.64 17.97 -22.82
N PHE A 60 7.11 18.04 -24.06
CA PHE A 60 6.39 18.79 -25.09
C PHE A 60 5.76 17.90 -26.16
N ALA A 61 4.55 18.26 -26.57
CA ALA A 61 3.88 17.64 -27.70
C ALA A 61 4.35 18.26 -29.01
N ALA A 62 4.87 17.41 -29.90
CA ALA A 62 5.28 17.74 -31.26
C ALA A 62 5.14 16.51 -32.17
N TRP A 63 3.90 16.25 -32.59
CA TRP A 63 3.52 15.11 -33.41
C TRP A 63 4.14 15.18 -34.81
N THR A 64 5.24 14.47 -35.01
CA THR A 64 5.95 14.39 -36.31
C THR A 64 6.01 12.97 -36.86
N ARG A 65 5.44 12.01 -36.14
CA ARG A 65 5.24 10.62 -36.57
C ARG A 65 3.79 10.24 -36.30
N GLN A 66 3.39 9.11 -36.87
CA GLN A 66 2.04 8.55 -36.74
C GLN A 66 2.01 7.33 -35.80
N SER A 67 3.17 6.79 -35.43
CA SER A 67 3.34 5.58 -34.63
C SER A 67 4.71 5.56 -33.94
N TYR A 68 5.01 4.52 -33.18
CA TYR A 68 6.34 4.30 -32.60
C TYR A 68 7.46 4.38 -33.67
N ASP A 69 8.49 5.16 -33.38
CA ASP A 69 9.69 5.30 -34.20
C ASP A 69 10.93 5.40 -33.27
N PRO A 70 11.84 4.41 -33.29
CA PRO A 70 13.01 4.40 -32.42
C PRO A 70 14.08 5.43 -32.80
N ALA A 71 13.97 6.10 -33.95
CA ALA A 71 14.96 7.07 -34.43
C ALA A 71 14.66 8.53 -34.00
N VAL A 72 13.54 8.78 -33.33
CA VAL A 72 13.16 10.13 -32.89
C VAL A 72 14.06 10.60 -31.75
N THR A 73 14.32 11.91 -31.69
CA THR A 73 15.09 12.53 -30.60
C THR A 73 14.27 13.61 -29.88
N VAL A 74 14.78 14.10 -28.76
CA VAL A 74 14.21 15.28 -28.10
C VAL A 74 14.60 16.61 -28.76
N ASN A 75 15.48 16.60 -29.77
CA ASN A 75 16.16 17.80 -30.29
C ASN A 75 15.82 18.15 -31.74
N ASP A 76 15.16 17.27 -32.50
CA ASP A 76 14.82 17.47 -33.92
C ASP A 76 13.58 18.37 -34.10
N LEU A 77 13.59 19.56 -33.49
CA LEU A 77 12.58 20.60 -33.67
C LEU A 77 13.20 21.94 -34.10
N PRO A 78 12.45 22.79 -34.83
CA PRO A 78 12.88 24.14 -35.14
C PRO A 78 13.11 24.97 -33.86
N ALA A 79 14.11 25.85 -33.87
CA ALA A 79 14.40 26.76 -32.76
C ALA A 79 13.24 27.71 -32.42
N SER A 80 12.30 27.93 -33.33
CA SER A 80 11.06 28.69 -33.09
C SER A 80 10.07 27.97 -32.18
N CYS A 81 10.15 26.64 -32.08
CA CYS A 81 9.35 25.85 -31.15
C CYS A 81 10.11 25.68 -29.83
N LEU A 82 11.34 25.16 -29.92
CA LEU A 82 12.19 24.91 -28.77
C LEU A 82 13.62 25.40 -29.05
N PRO A 83 14.02 26.57 -28.53
CA PRO A 83 15.39 27.05 -28.60
C PRO A 83 16.37 26.00 -28.02
N PRO A 84 17.49 25.68 -28.72
CA PRO A 84 18.39 24.61 -28.28
C PRO A 84 19.00 24.78 -26.89
N ALA A 85 19.04 26.01 -26.37
CA ALA A 85 19.60 26.32 -25.05
C ALA A 85 18.64 26.08 -23.87
N LEU A 86 17.33 25.96 -24.09
CA LEU A 86 16.35 25.82 -23.00
C LEU A 86 16.18 24.36 -22.60
N TRP A 87 16.32 24.00 -21.32
CA TRP A 87 16.19 22.62 -20.84
C TRP A 87 17.13 21.62 -21.55
N ASN A 88 18.40 21.96 -21.80
CA ASN A 88 19.31 21.14 -22.60
C ASN A 88 20.24 20.22 -21.79
N GLN A 89 20.01 20.08 -20.49
CA GLN A 89 20.82 19.26 -19.59
C GLN A 89 20.07 17.99 -19.16
N SER A 90 19.60 17.20 -20.13
CA SER A 90 18.71 16.05 -19.91
C SER A 90 17.45 16.44 -19.11
N GLN A 91 16.70 17.39 -19.67
CA GLN A 91 15.49 17.97 -19.08
C GLN A 91 14.29 17.92 -20.04
N ARG A 92 14.32 17.04 -21.06
CA ARG A 92 13.33 17.01 -22.14
C ARG A 92 12.68 15.64 -22.30
N ILE A 93 11.37 15.65 -22.46
CA ILE A 93 10.57 14.55 -22.97
C ILE A 93 9.79 15.09 -24.16
N ARG A 94 9.58 14.28 -25.18
CA ARG A 94 8.82 14.68 -26.36
C ARG A 94 7.78 13.64 -26.70
N GLN A 95 6.52 14.05 -26.76
CA GLN A 95 5.45 13.29 -27.40
C GLN A 95 5.52 13.52 -28.91
N TYR A 96 5.92 12.49 -29.65
CA TYR A 96 6.20 12.61 -31.09
C TYR A 96 5.16 11.94 -31.98
N ALA A 97 4.30 11.09 -31.41
CA ALA A 97 3.06 10.59 -32.02
C ALA A 97 1.95 10.62 -30.96
N GLY A 98 0.77 11.11 -31.36
CA GLY A 98 -0.43 11.07 -30.52
C GLY A 98 -1.08 9.70 -30.55
N SER A 99 -2.37 9.60 -30.24
CA SER A 99 -3.05 8.31 -30.05
C SER A 99 -2.94 7.40 -31.27
N HIS A 100 -2.39 6.21 -31.07
CA HIS A 100 -2.26 5.15 -32.07
C HIS A 100 -2.26 3.78 -31.37
N ASP A 101 -2.67 2.75 -32.10
CA ASP A 101 -2.60 1.38 -31.61
C ASP A 101 -1.17 0.84 -31.73
N GLU A 102 -0.66 0.31 -30.62
CA GLU A 102 0.60 -0.44 -30.60
C GLU A 102 0.37 -1.83 -30.00
N THR A 103 1.07 -2.83 -30.53
CA THR A 103 0.99 -4.21 -30.05
C THR A 103 2.32 -4.68 -29.50
N TRP A 104 2.38 -4.90 -28.18
CA TRP A 104 3.57 -5.34 -27.47
C TRP A 104 3.27 -6.58 -26.66
N GLY A 105 4.09 -7.63 -26.80
CA GLY A 105 3.90 -8.88 -26.05
C GLY A 105 2.54 -9.57 -26.28
N GLY A 106 1.87 -9.29 -27.41
CA GLY A 106 0.55 -9.83 -27.74
C GLY A 106 -0.64 -9.03 -27.19
N VAL A 107 -0.42 -7.89 -26.55
CA VAL A 107 -1.46 -6.98 -26.07
C VAL A 107 -1.48 -5.72 -26.94
N THR A 108 -2.66 -5.34 -27.42
CA THR A 108 -2.89 -4.10 -28.17
C THR A 108 -3.47 -3.04 -27.26
N LEU A 109 -2.88 -1.85 -27.28
CA LEU A 109 -3.33 -0.68 -26.52
C LEU A 109 -3.26 0.56 -27.41
N GLU A 110 -4.25 1.45 -27.26
CA GLU A 110 -4.17 2.81 -27.78
C GLU A 110 -3.25 3.62 -26.86
N ILE A 111 -2.13 4.10 -27.39
CA ILE A 111 -1.10 4.83 -26.62
C ILE A 111 -0.59 6.05 -27.39
N ASP A 112 0.08 6.96 -26.68
CA ASP A 112 0.93 7.99 -27.28
C ASP A 112 2.39 7.56 -27.20
N SER A 113 3.21 7.95 -28.18
CA SER A 113 4.63 7.58 -28.23
C SER A 113 5.52 8.77 -27.89
N ASN A 114 6.41 8.54 -26.92
CA ASN A 114 7.30 9.55 -26.35
C ASN A 114 8.77 9.13 -26.48
N VAL A 115 9.66 10.10 -26.68
CA VAL A 115 11.11 9.92 -26.52
C VAL A 115 11.60 10.72 -25.31
N LEU A 116 12.55 10.14 -24.59
CA LEU A 116 13.02 10.60 -23.28
C LEU A 116 14.51 10.98 -23.32
N ASP A 117 14.82 12.16 -22.79
CA ASP A 117 16.16 12.60 -22.33
C ASP A 117 15.94 13.56 -21.15
N GLY A 118 15.41 13.02 -20.05
CA GLY A 118 14.84 13.80 -18.96
C GLY A 118 14.66 13.01 -17.67
N ILE A 119 14.46 13.72 -16.56
CA ILE A 119 14.09 13.12 -15.27
C ILE A 119 12.62 12.67 -15.34
N VAL A 120 12.35 11.40 -15.03
CA VAL A 120 10.98 10.85 -14.88
C VAL A 120 10.63 10.51 -13.43
N ALA A 121 11.64 10.18 -12.63
CA ALA A 121 11.52 9.91 -11.21
C ALA A 121 12.85 10.25 -10.52
N ASP A 122 12.77 10.85 -9.34
CA ASP A 122 13.88 10.94 -8.40
C ASP A 122 13.64 9.90 -7.31
N LEU A 123 14.57 8.95 -7.16
CA LEU A 123 14.51 7.92 -6.13
C LEU A 123 15.20 8.35 -4.84
N ALA A 124 15.88 9.49 -4.82
CA ALA A 124 16.44 10.06 -3.60
C ALA A 124 15.31 10.53 -2.68
N GLY A 125 15.32 10.06 -1.43
CA GLY A 125 14.28 10.39 -0.45
C GLY A 125 13.00 9.57 -0.59
N VAL A 126 12.98 8.52 -1.42
CA VAL A 126 11.94 7.48 -1.31
C VAL A 126 12.05 6.87 0.07
N VAL A 127 11.03 7.10 0.91
CA VAL A 127 10.82 6.29 2.10
C VAL A 127 10.54 4.89 1.60
N GLU A 128 11.52 3.99 1.71
CA GLU A 128 11.27 2.60 1.39
C GLU A 128 10.06 2.14 2.21
N PRO A 129 9.07 1.49 1.57
CA PRO A 129 7.94 0.97 2.31
C PRO A 129 8.48 0.06 3.42
N PRO A 130 7.96 0.18 4.64
CA PRO A 130 8.47 -0.60 5.75
C PRO A 130 8.37 -2.08 5.41
N VAL A 131 9.44 -2.83 5.72
CA VAL A 131 9.51 -4.26 5.46
C VAL A 131 8.27 -4.92 6.07
N THR A 132 7.50 -5.61 5.24
CA THR A 132 6.23 -6.21 5.64
C THR A 132 6.25 -7.70 5.33
N VAL A 133 5.95 -8.52 6.32
CA VAL A 133 5.74 -9.97 6.19
C VAL A 133 4.29 -10.27 6.52
N ILE A 134 3.60 -11.02 5.65
CA ILE A 134 2.21 -11.44 5.88
C ILE A 134 2.17 -12.96 5.99
N VAL A 135 1.64 -13.46 7.10
CA VAL A 135 1.28 -14.87 7.28
C VAL A 135 -0.19 -15.00 6.87
N GLU A 136 -0.43 -15.43 5.63
CA GLU A 136 -1.78 -15.46 5.04
C GLU A 136 -2.72 -16.45 5.74
N THR A 137 -2.19 -17.59 6.18
CA THR A 137 -2.96 -18.66 6.83
C THR A 137 -2.29 -19.12 8.13
N PRO A 138 -3.02 -19.20 9.25
CA PRO A 138 -2.49 -19.77 10.48
C PRO A 138 -2.34 -21.30 10.40
N GLN A 139 -1.52 -21.84 11.30
CA GLN A 139 -1.59 -23.24 11.70
C GLN A 139 -2.74 -23.41 12.72
N LEU A 140 -3.72 -24.25 12.39
CA LEU A 140 -4.92 -24.47 13.20
C LEU A 140 -4.79 -25.73 14.07
N SER A 141 -5.36 -25.67 15.28
CA SER A 141 -5.52 -26.83 16.14
C SER A 141 -6.93 -26.82 16.78
N PRO A 142 -7.73 -27.90 16.61
CA PRO A 142 -7.49 -29.03 15.70
C PRO A 142 -7.25 -28.59 14.26
N ALA A 143 -6.60 -29.42 13.45
CA ALA A 143 -6.46 -29.12 12.02
C ALA A 143 -7.86 -29.00 11.39
N TYR A 144 -7.99 -28.08 10.43
CA TYR A 144 -9.25 -27.94 9.69
C TYR A 144 -9.55 -29.22 8.90
N ASP A 145 -10.74 -29.76 9.11
CA ASP A 145 -11.26 -30.92 8.40
C ASP A 145 -12.40 -30.46 7.47
N THR A 146 -12.26 -30.74 6.17
CA THR A 146 -13.29 -30.40 5.16
C THR A 146 -14.50 -31.32 5.24
N ASP A 147 -14.33 -32.53 5.73
CA ASP A 147 -15.36 -33.57 5.74
C ASP A 147 -16.22 -33.48 7.02
N ASP A 148 -15.64 -32.99 8.11
CA ASP A 148 -16.35 -32.72 9.37
C ASP A 148 -15.95 -31.39 10.05
N PRO A 149 -16.53 -30.26 9.59
CA PRO A 149 -16.36 -28.95 10.22
C PRO A 149 -16.84 -28.93 11.68
N CYS A 150 -17.78 -29.82 12.04
CA CYS A 150 -18.34 -29.90 13.38
C CYS A 150 -17.38 -30.59 14.35
N ALA A 151 -16.64 -31.60 13.91
CA ALA A 151 -15.60 -32.25 14.71
C ALA A 151 -14.37 -31.37 14.89
N SER A 152 -14.01 -30.57 13.88
CA SER A 152 -12.85 -29.68 13.96
C SER A 152 -13.14 -28.32 14.60
N GLY A 153 -14.40 -27.88 14.66
CA GLY A 153 -14.83 -26.64 15.31
C GLY A 153 -14.59 -25.37 14.49
N TRP A 154 -14.39 -25.51 13.17
CA TRP A 154 -14.01 -24.42 12.29
C TRP A 154 -15.05 -24.18 11.19
N HIS A 155 -15.36 -22.91 10.93
CA HIS A 155 -16.08 -22.47 9.74
C HIS A 155 -15.12 -21.71 8.83
N ARG A 156 -14.78 -22.29 7.68
CA ARG A 156 -13.85 -21.70 6.71
C ARG A 156 -14.60 -20.85 5.67
N TYR A 157 -14.05 -19.70 5.34
CA TYR A 157 -14.50 -18.81 4.27
C TYR A 157 -13.32 -18.12 3.58
N THR A 158 -13.58 -17.26 2.58
CA THR A 158 -12.55 -16.51 1.86
C THR A 158 -12.56 -15.06 2.31
N ASN A 159 -11.41 -14.53 2.74
CA ASN A 159 -11.26 -13.13 3.14
C ASN A 159 -11.06 -12.20 1.95
N VAL A 160 -11.01 -10.88 2.20
CA VAL A 160 -10.74 -9.84 1.18
C VAL A 160 -9.39 -9.96 0.45
N ARG A 161 -8.47 -10.79 0.95
CA ARG A 161 -7.19 -11.08 0.29
C ARG A 161 -7.27 -12.29 -0.64
N GLY A 162 -8.44 -12.92 -0.79
CA GLY A 162 -8.60 -14.16 -1.55
C GLY A 162 -8.03 -15.39 -0.85
N GLN A 163 -7.74 -15.30 0.46
CA GLN A 163 -7.13 -16.35 1.26
C GLN A 163 -8.14 -16.95 2.25
N PRO A 164 -7.88 -18.17 2.76
CA PRO A 164 -8.71 -18.77 3.81
C PRO A 164 -8.76 -17.92 5.08
N ALA A 165 -9.96 -17.73 5.61
CA ALA A 165 -10.21 -17.29 6.98
C ALA A 165 -11.13 -18.29 7.69
N TYR A 166 -11.11 -18.25 9.01
CA TYR A 166 -11.78 -19.24 9.85
C TYR A 166 -12.49 -18.54 11.01
N LEU A 167 -13.70 -18.99 11.31
CA LEU A 167 -14.39 -18.67 12.54
C LEU A 167 -14.42 -19.91 13.43
N SER A 168 -14.29 -19.72 14.73
CA SER A 168 -14.62 -20.73 15.74
C SER A 168 -15.72 -20.20 16.66
N PRO A 169 -16.67 -21.02 17.12
CA PRO A 169 -17.53 -20.66 18.23
C PRO A 169 -16.66 -20.42 19.46
N ALA A 170 -16.93 -19.32 20.16
CA ALA A 170 -16.31 -19.00 21.43
C ALA A 170 -16.65 -20.06 22.49
N GLN A 171 -15.64 -20.46 23.26
CA GLN A 171 -15.80 -21.30 24.46
C GLN A 171 -15.66 -20.41 25.72
N PRO A 172 -16.44 -20.66 26.79
CA PRO A 172 -16.25 -19.94 28.04
C PRO A 172 -14.85 -20.18 28.63
N LEU A 173 -14.22 -19.12 29.14
CA LEU A 173 -12.94 -19.20 29.86
C LEU A 173 -12.98 -20.25 30.99
N GLY A 174 -12.06 -21.22 30.95
CA GLY A 174 -11.98 -22.31 31.93
C GLY A 174 -12.93 -23.48 31.69
N GLY A 175 -13.64 -23.49 30.55
CA GLY A 175 -14.42 -24.64 30.11
C GLY A 175 -13.56 -25.91 29.93
N THR A 176 -14.14 -27.07 30.24
CA THR A 176 -13.49 -28.38 30.14
C THR A 176 -13.96 -29.19 28.92
N VAL A 177 -14.74 -28.58 28.02
CA VAL A 177 -15.26 -29.25 26.82
C VAL A 177 -14.16 -29.32 25.76
N PRO A 178 -13.71 -30.51 25.32
CA PRO A 178 -12.66 -30.65 24.32
C PRO A 178 -13.17 -30.49 22.88
N PRO A 179 -12.29 -30.11 21.93
CA PRO A 179 -11.02 -29.38 22.08
C PRO A 179 -11.22 -27.86 21.93
N LEU A 180 -10.37 -27.08 22.61
CA LEU A 180 -10.28 -25.63 22.39
C LEU A 180 -9.66 -25.36 21.03
N ASN A 181 -10.38 -24.66 20.16
CA ASN A 181 -9.86 -24.17 18.89
C ASN A 181 -8.83 -23.05 19.13
N TYR A 182 -7.66 -23.18 18.53
CA TYR A 182 -6.64 -22.14 18.53
C TYR A 182 -5.85 -22.13 17.23
N ALA A 183 -5.15 -21.02 17.01
CA ALA A 183 -4.35 -20.79 15.83
C ALA A 183 -2.99 -20.19 16.19
N ILE A 184 -1.98 -20.54 15.41
CA ILE A 184 -0.61 -20.01 15.52
C ILE A 184 -0.20 -19.37 14.19
N TRP A 185 0.33 -18.16 14.26
CA TRP A 185 1.00 -17.48 13.15
C TRP A 185 2.49 -17.37 13.46
N GLN A 186 3.33 -17.94 12.61
CA GLN A 186 4.78 -17.96 12.76
C GLN A 186 5.43 -17.39 11.49
N PRO A 187 5.74 -16.07 11.45
CA PRO A 187 6.41 -15.48 10.31
C PRO A 187 7.88 -15.91 10.22
N THR A 188 8.44 -15.92 9.00
CA THR A 188 9.89 -15.92 8.79
C THR A 188 10.35 -14.48 8.58
N LEU A 189 10.93 -13.87 9.60
CA LEU A 189 11.33 -12.45 9.58
C LEU A 189 12.76 -12.28 9.04
N PRO A 190 13.00 -11.33 8.12
CA PRO A 190 14.32 -11.16 7.51
C PRO A 190 15.35 -10.54 8.46
N VAL A 191 14.91 -9.77 9.46
CA VAL A 191 15.77 -9.04 10.40
C VAL A 191 15.19 -9.08 11.81
N THR A 192 16.07 -9.00 12.81
CA THR A 192 15.69 -8.78 14.20
C THR A 192 15.27 -7.32 14.36
N GLY A 193 14.15 -7.06 15.01
CA GLY A 193 13.61 -5.70 15.12
C GLY A 193 12.37 -5.58 16.00
N THR A 194 11.87 -4.35 16.09
CA THR A 194 10.52 -4.06 16.58
C THR A 194 9.53 -4.13 15.43
N TRP A 195 8.57 -5.04 15.54
CA TRP A 195 7.56 -5.30 14.52
C TRP A 195 6.19 -4.91 15.05
N ARG A 196 5.48 -4.06 14.30
CA ARG A 196 4.04 -3.87 14.47
C ARG A 196 3.30 -5.11 13.97
N ILE A 197 2.45 -5.67 14.81
CA ILE A 197 1.65 -6.85 14.49
C ILE A 197 0.18 -6.44 14.37
N GLU A 198 -0.45 -6.86 13.29
CA GLU A 198 -1.86 -6.60 13.00
C GLU A 198 -2.56 -7.88 12.55
N ALA A 199 -3.77 -8.14 13.04
CA ALA A 199 -4.61 -9.26 12.63
C ALA A 199 -5.71 -8.78 11.68
N LEU A 200 -5.88 -9.41 10.53
CA LEU A 200 -7.00 -9.10 9.64
C LEU A 200 -8.28 -9.66 10.26
N ILE A 201 -9.32 -8.83 10.41
CA ILE A 201 -10.66 -9.24 10.81
C ILE A 201 -11.58 -9.12 9.59
N PRO A 202 -11.80 -10.21 8.84
CA PRO A 202 -12.57 -10.16 7.61
C PRO A 202 -14.07 -10.09 7.89
N SER A 203 -14.80 -9.41 7.01
CA SER A 203 -16.25 -9.43 6.99
C SER A 203 -16.77 -10.86 6.94
N HIS A 204 -17.77 -11.15 7.76
CA HIS A 204 -18.59 -12.34 7.59
C HIS A 204 -20.04 -12.03 7.94
N GLY A 205 -20.94 -12.83 7.37
CA GLY A 205 -22.35 -12.78 7.73
C GLY A 205 -22.66 -13.66 8.95
N THR A 206 -23.95 -13.90 9.16
CA THR A 206 -24.42 -14.89 10.10
C THR A 206 -24.00 -16.31 9.69
N VAL A 207 -23.55 -17.11 10.65
CA VAL A 207 -23.16 -18.51 10.46
C VAL A 207 -24.01 -19.41 11.35
N GLU A 208 -24.60 -20.43 10.73
CA GLU A 208 -25.27 -21.52 11.44
C GLU A 208 -24.24 -22.58 11.85
N TRP A 209 -24.34 -23.04 13.10
CA TRP A 209 -23.53 -24.09 13.69
C TRP A 209 -24.42 -25.28 14.04
N PRO A 210 -24.67 -26.21 13.10
CA PRO A 210 -25.59 -27.32 13.32
C PRO A 210 -25.20 -28.20 14.52
N CYS A 211 -23.90 -28.41 14.74
CA CYS A 211 -23.39 -29.18 15.89
C CYS A 211 -23.68 -28.55 17.25
N LEU A 212 -23.81 -27.23 17.30
CA LEU A 212 -24.14 -26.50 18.52
C LEU A 212 -25.64 -26.18 18.60
N ASN A 213 -26.39 -26.42 17.52
CA ASN A 213 -27.75 -25.93 17.33
C ASN A 213 -27.85 -24.42 17.63
N GLN A 214 -26.89 -23.65 17.12
CA GLN A 214 -26.75 -22.21 17.35
C GLN A 214 -26.53 -21.46 16.04
N THR A 215 -26.91 -20.19 16.03
CA THR A 215 -26.64 -19.27 14.94
C THR A 215 -25.94 -18.06 15.53
N LEU A 216 -24.73 -17.77 15.04
CA LEU A 216 -23.87 -16.71 15.55
C LEU A 216 -23.60 -15.70 14.44
N SER A 217 -23.44 -14.42 14.80
CA SER A 217 -23.21 -13.36 13.81
C SER A 217 -22.14 -12.35 14.22
N ALA A 218 -21.87 -12.18 15.52
CA ALA A 218 -20.92 -11.21 16.02
C ALA A 218 -19.62 -11.89 16.41
N ASP A 219 -18.50 -11.24 16.09
CA ASP A 219 -17.20 -11.54 16.66
C ASP A 219 -17.08 -11.06 18.11
N THR A 220 -16.16 -11.68 18.85
CA THR A 220 -15.84 -11.37 20.25
C THR A 220 -15.25 -9.97 20.41
N ARG A 221 -15.56 -9.34 21.55
CA ARG A 221 -14.87 -8.13 22.02
C ARG A 221 -13.69 -8.45 22.94
N GLY A 222 -13.44 -9.73 23.17
CA GLY A 222 -12.53 -10.26 24.19
C GLY A 222 -11.50 -11.25 23.65
N ALA A 223 -11.12 -11.17 22.37
CA ALA A 223 -10.14 -12.07 21.75
C ALA A 223 -8.77 -11.96 22.45
N ARG A 224 -8.22 -13.10 22.89
CA ARG A 224 -6.99 -13.14 23.69
C ARG A 224 -5.79 -13.56 22.85
N TYR A 225 -5.01 -12.58 22.42
CA TYR A 225 -3.78 -12.79 21.65
C TYR A 225 -2.58 -12.90 22.58
N THR A 226 -1.73 -13.90 22.37
CA THR A 226 -0.42 -14.03 23.02
C THR A 226 0.68 -13.96 21.97
N VAL A 227 1.53 -12.93 22.06
CA VAL A 227 2.70 -12.76 21.21
C VAL A 227 3.92 -13.28 21.94
N TYR A 228 4.68 -14.16 21.30
CA TYR A 228 5.95 -14.66 21.80
C TYR A 228 7.08 -14.02 20.99
N GLY A 229 7.98 -13.33 21.69
CA GLY A 229 9.12 -12.65 21.10
C GLY A 229 10.35 -12.67 21.99
N LEU A 230 11.28 -11.76 21.73
CA LEU A 230 12.52 -11.61 22.50
C LEU A 230 12.27 -11.19 23.95
N ASP A 231 11.20 -10.44 24.20
CA ASP A 231 10.79 -10.00 25.54
C ASP A 231 10.01 -11.07 26.34
N GLY A 232 9.86 -12.28 25.77
CA GLY A 232 9.00 -13.33 26.31
C GLY A 232 7.58 -13.31 25.74
N ALA A 233 6.64 -13.93 26.46
CA ALA A 233 5.24 -13.98 26.06
C ALA A 233 4.45 -12.78 26.62
N ALA A 234 3.73 -12.07 25.75
CA ALA A 234 2.86 -10.96 26.11
C ALA A 234 1.43 -11.26 25.65
N THR A 235 0.49 -11.31 26.60
CA THR A 235 -0.93 -11.54 26.31
C THR A 235 -1.70 -10.23 26.39
N SER A 236 -2.57 -9.99 25.41
CA SER A 236 -3.50 -8.86 25.38
C SER A 236 -4.89 -9.31 24.97
N VAL A 237 -5.91 -8.61 25.47
CA VAL A 237 -7.31 -8.80 25.08
C VAL A 237 -7.65 -7.70 24.09
N GLN A 238 -8.18 -8.08 22.93
CA GLN A 238 -8.46 -7.18 21.83
C GLN A 238 -9.89 -7.36 21.32
N ASP A 239 -10.44 -6.27 20.79
CA ASP A 239 -11.80 -6.20 20.30
C ASP A 239 -11.83 -6.48 18.79
N GLN A 240 -12.42 -7.61 18.37
CA GLN A 240 -12.62 -7.90 16.95
C GLN A 240 -13.85 -7.17 16.39
N LEU A 241 -14.76 -6.67 17.25
CA LEU A 241 -15.97 -5.96 16.84
C LEU A 241 -15.80 -4.44 17.04
N PRO A 242 -16.01 -3.59 16.02
CA PRO A 242 -16.86 -3.79 14.85
C PRO A 242 -16.07 -3.95 13.55
N LEU A 243 -14.88 -4.53 13.59
CA LEU A 243 -13.99 -4.55 12.43
C LEU A 243 -14.59 -5.42 11.31
N ASN A 244 -14.41 -4.94 10.08
CA ASN A 244 -14.98 -5.53 8.88
C ASN A 244 -14.02 -5.25 7.73
N ASP A 245 -13.31 -6.30 7.31
CA ASP A 245 -12.23 -6.23 6.31
C ASP A 245 -11.10 -5.27 6.69
N ASP A 246 -10.81 -5.19 7.99
CA ASP A 246 -9.85 -4.24 8.55
C ASP A 246 -8.79 -4.92 9.43
N TRP A 247 -7.68 -4.22 9.66
CA TRP A 247 -6.52 -4.70 10.41
C TRP A 247 -6.58 -4.24 11.87
N LEU A 248 -6.78 -5.20 12.77
CA LEU A 248 -6.70 -5.00 14.22
C LEU A 248 -5.24 -4.92 14.67
N ARG A 249 -4.80 -3.76 15.14
CA ARG A 249 -3.44 -3.60 15.69
C ARG A 249 -3.30 -4.25 17.07
N LEU A 250 -2.42 -5.24 17.18
CA LEU A 250 -2.11 -5.91 18.45
C LEU A 250 -1.06 -5.15 19.28
N GLY A 251 -0.16 -4.43 18.61
CA GLY A 251 0.92 -3.66 19.24
C GLY A 251 2.23 -3.75 18.47
N SER A 252 3.32 -3.37 19.13
CA SER A 252 4.69 -3.44 18.61
C SER A 252 5.55 -4.30 19.53
N PHE A 253 6.27 -5.28 18.98
CA PHE A 253 6.97 -6.32 19.74
C PHE A 253 8.37 -6.56 19.19
N GLN A 254 9.34 -6.86 20.06
CA GLN A 254 10.67 -7.27 19.60
C GLN A 254 10.69 -8.73 19.19
N LEU A 255 11.01 -8.99 17.91
CA LEU A 255 11.10 -10.33 17.34
C LEU A 255 12.48 -10.53 16.72
N ALA A 256 13.01 -11.75 16.86
CA ALA A 256 14.26 -12.15 16.21
C ALA A 256 14.04 -12.39 14.70
N ALA A 257 15.11 -12.25 13.92
CA ALA A 257 15.15 -12.80 12.57
C ALA A 257 14.91 -14.32 12.58
N GLY A 258 14.36 -14.86 11.50
CA GLY A 258 13.97 -16.26 11.38
C GLY A 258 12.53 -16.51 11.85
N ASP A 259 12.27 -17.71 12.35
CA ASP A 259 10.95 -18.24 12.70
C ASP A 259 10.67 -18.25 14.21
N GLY A 260 11.49 -17.58 15.02
CA GLY A 260 11.37 -17.59 16.48
C GLY A 260 10.20 -16.78 17.06
N GLY A 261 9.63 -15.85 16.28
CA GLY A 261 8.47 -15.07 16.69
C GLY A 261 7.16 -15.79 16.34
N GLN A 262 6.18 -15.77 17.24
CA GLN A 262 4.87 -16.35 16.96
C GLN A 262 3.74 -15.60 17.67
N VAL A 263 2.54 -15.66 17.09
CA VAL A 263 1.31 -15.17 17.71
C VAL A 263 0.36 -16.34 17.89
N TYR A 264 -0.24 -16.44 19.07
CA TYR A 264 -1.23 -17.45 19.43
C TYR A 264 -2.57 -16.76 19.73
N LEU A 265 -3.66 -17.29 19.20
CA LEU A 265 -5.03 -16.90 19.54
C LEU A 265 -5.83 -18.17 19.83
N ASP A 266 -6.59 -18.16 20.92
CA ASP A 266 -7.52 -19.23 21.27
C ASP A 266 -8.97 -18.73 21.30
N ALA A 267 -9.91 -19.67 21.14
CA ALA A 267 -11.33 -19.38 21.13
C ALA A 267 -11.95 -19.23 22.55
N ALA A 268 -11.15 -19.13 23.62
CA ALA A 268 -11.66 -18.99 24.97
C ALA A 268 -11.87 -17.52 25.33
N VAL A 269 -13.13 -17.10 25.42
CA VAL A 269 -13.52 -15.70 25.68
C VAL A 269 -14.62 -15.61 26.74
N ALA A 270 -14.76 -14.42 27.34
CA ALA A 270 -15.74 -14.18 28.40
C ALA A 270 -17.14 -13.87 27.89
N ASP A 271 -17.26 -13.35 26.67
CA ASP A 271 -18.49 -12.85 26.05
C ASP A 271 -19.15 -13.88 25.11
N ALA A 272 -18.84 -15.16 25.29
CA ALA A 272 -19.56 -16.25 24.63
C ALA A 272 -21.08 -16.17 24.91
N PRO A 273 -21.96 -16.51 23.95
CA PRO A 273 -21.66 -17.11 22.65
C PRO A 273 -21.47 -16.07 21.54
N VAL A 274 -20.28 -16.05 20.95
CA VAL A 274 -19.85 -15.20 19.82
C VAL A 274 -18.88 -16.00 18.95
N HIS A 275 -18.47 -15.45 17.81
CA HIS A 275 -17.35 -15.98 17.05
C HIS A 275 -16.01 -15.46 17.58
N VAL A 276 -14.96 -16.24 17.37
CA VAL A 276 -13.59 -15.72 17.34
C VAL A 276 -13.10 -15.86 15.90
N SER A 277 -12.57 -14.77 15.33
CA SER A 277 -12.13 -14.71 13.95
C SER A 277 -10.63 -14.94 13.80
N PHE A 278 -10.24 -15.73 12.80
CA PHE A 278 -8.88 -16.17 12.55
C PHE A 278 -8.58 -16.01 11.04
N SER A 279 -7.66 -15.12 10.69
CA SER A 279 -7.32 -14.82 9.29
C SER A 279 -5.83 -14.50 9.17
N ALA A 280 -5.42 -13.72 8.17
CA ALA A 280 -4.03 -13.32 7.97
C ALA A 280 -3.49 -12.44 9.12
N MET A 281 -2.18 -12.51 9.36
CA MET A 281 -1.46 -11.56 10.22
C MET A 281 -0.37 -10.81 9.44
N ARG A 282 -0.27 -9.51 9.67
CA ARG A 282 0.71 -8.61 9.08
C ARG A 282 1.73 -8.19 10.13
N PHE A 283 2.99 -8.32 9.77
CA PHE A 283 4.15 -7.89 10.55
C PHE A 283 4.84 -6.78 9.77
N THR A 284 4.85 -5.56 10.30
CA THR A 284 5.49 -4.40 9.67
C THR A 284 6.68 -3.96 10.53
N LEU A 285 7.88 -3.92 9.94
CA LEU A 285 9.08 -3.47 10.64
C LEU A 285 8.96 -1.98 10.96
N GLU A 286 9.05 -1.62 12.23
CA GLU A 286 9.09 -0.22 12.69
C GLU A 286 10.53 0.22 12.96
N PHE A 287 11.35 -0.65 13.55
CA PHE A 287 12.76 -0.40 13.85
C PHE A 287 13.57 -1.68 13.72
N GLU A 288 14.69 -1.64 13.00
CA GLU A 288 15.65 -2.75 12.94
C GLU A 288 16.57 -2.74 14.18
N GLY A 289 16.92 -3.92 14.66
CA GLY A 289 17.77 -4.14 15.83
C GLY A 289 17.00 -4.30 17.14
N VAL A 290 17.75 -4.62 18.19
CA VAL A 290 17.24 -4.72 19.56
C VAL A 290 17.34 -3.34 20.20
N LEU A 291 16.23 -2.79 20.68
CA LEU A 291 16.27 -1.58 21.51
C LEU A 291 16.87 -1.97 22.88
N PRO A 292 18.02 -1.40 23.26
CA PRO A 292 18.75 -1.83 24.46
C PRO A 292 18.10 -1.36 25.78
N GLU A 293 17.17 -0.40 25.74
CA GLU A 293 16.56 0.16 26.95
C GLU A 293 15.06 0.41 26.78
N ARG A 294 14.27 -0.06 27.75
CA ARG A 294 12.87 0.35 27.91
C ARG A 294 12.84 1.74 28.53
N LEU A 295 12.44 2.75 27.76
CA LEU A 295 12.17 4.08 28.29
C LEU A 295 10.85 4.05 29.08
N TYR A 296 10.93 3.96 30.40
CA TYR A 296 9.75 4.07 31.27
C TYR A 296 9.37 5.55 31.43
N LEU A 297 8.39 6.00 30.65
CA LEU A 297 7.80 7.32 30.85
C LEU A 297 6.82 7.28 32.04
N PRO A 298 6.85 8.26 32.96
CA PRO A 298 5.92 8.31 34.07
C PRO A 298 4.49 8.46 33.54
N HIS A 299 3.62 7.54 33.95
CA HIS A 299 2.21 7.56 33.60
C HIS A 299 1.50 8.70 34.36
N VAL A 300 1.40 9.88 33.75
CA VAL A 300 0.62 10.99 34.30
C VAL A 300 -0.86 10.66 34.13
N ARG A 301 -1.49 10.10 35.16
CA ARG A 301 -2.96 10.01 35.23
C ARG A 301 -3.51 11.45 35.29
N ARG A 302 -4.32 11.84 34.30
CA ARG A 302 -5.23 12.98 34.44
C ARG A 302 -6.55 12.51 35.04
#